data_AF-A0A971Z6C2-F1
#
_entry.id   AF-A0A971Z6C2-F1
#
_cell.length_a   1.000
_cell.length_b   1.000
_cell.length_c   1.000
_cell.angle_alpha   90.00
_cell.angle_beta   90.00
_cell.angle_gamma   90.00
#
_symmetry.space_group_name_H-M   'P 1'
#
loop_
_entity.id
_entity.type
_entity.pdbx_description
1 polymer ?
#
loop_
_entity_poly.entity_id
_entity_poly.type
_entity_poly.pdbx_seq_one_letter_code
_entity_poly.pdbx_strand_id
1 'polypeptide(L)'
;MDYRLATYVARPGVVPASVTPIQGGTNKVELPYFPSLKIACGHFRTADAGTPEYKLVPKELGQLAPDKNFIARASGRSMDGGKSPIRDGDYLLCELISAESAGKLTGEILAIERQDEAGDNQYLLRKVLKDAAGQYTLRANNPDYADLVVTDELRAQLRTFARLKRVLDPLAMMVGQRFMREDIPPLFGQEFNPGSWNSGHIVLRDPEVHVLLVTLNQQGKTVDLRYLNRWVDVRHFHWQTQNQTSPNSSRGKAIIEQEKAGLPIHLFIRDHRLEHGKAAPFTYHGRVRYLKHTGSQPMSIDFELLDV
;
A
#
# COMPACT_ATOMS: atom_id res chain seq x y z
N MET A 1 7.12 -18.07 -19.19
CA MET A 1 7.67 -17.39 -18.01
C MET A 1 8.71 -16.44 -18.51
N ASP A 2 8.32 -15.17 -18.57
CA ASP A 2 9.23 -14.03 -18.72
C ASP A 2 10.55 -14.35 -18.02
N TYR A 3 11.61 -14.34 -18.82
CA TYR A 3 12.94 -14.76 -18.42
C TYR A 3 13.39 -14.03 -17.16
N ARG A 4 12.92 -12.80 -16.89
CA ARG A 4 13.28 -12.04 -15.69
C ARG A 4 12.49 -12.43 -14.44
N LEU A 5 11.18 -12.70 -14.56
CA LEU A 5 10.41 -13.33 -13.48
C LEU A 5 11.00 -14.71 -13.15
N ALA A 6 11.41 -15.49 -14.16
CA ALA A 6 12.08 -16.77 -13.98
C ALA A 6 13.50 -16.64 -13.38
N THR A 7 14.28 -15.65 -13.81
CA THR A 7 15.62 -15.35 -13.26
C THR A 7 15.52 -14.88 -11.81
N TYR A 8 14.43 -14.19 -11.44
CA TYR A 8 14.12 -13.86 -10.06
C TYR A 8 13.87 -15.12 -9.20
N VAL A 9 13.13 -16.11 -9.72
CA VAL A 9 12.98 -17.42 -9.03
C VAL A 9 14.31 -18.17 -8.91
N ALA A 10 15.25 -17.95 -9.84
CA ALA A 10 16.55 -18.61 -9.87
C ALA A 10 17.64 -17.93 -9.00
N ARG A 11 17.37 -16.78 -8.37
CA ARG A 11 18.31 -16.15 -7.44
C ARG A 11 18.06 -16.61 -6.00
N PRO A 12 18.85 -17.56 -5.45
CA PRO A 12 18.99 -17.61 -3.99
C PRO A 12 19.52 -16.25 -3.53
N GLY A 13 18.87 -15.68 -2.51
CA GLY A 13 18.95 -14.27 -2.10
C GLY A 13 20.31 -13.60 -2.34
N VAL A 14 20.36 -12.70 -3.32
CA VAL A 14 21.48 -11.78 -3.47
C VAL A 14 21.25 -10.65 -2.49
N VAL A 15 21.95 -10.71 -1.36
CA VAL A 15 22.13 -9.58 -0.44
C VAL A 15 22.88 -8.49 -1.23
N PRO A 16 22.34 -7.29 -1.45
CA PRO A 16 23.12 -6.21 -2.02
C PRO A 16 24.25 -5.87 -1.03
N ALA A 17 25.47 -5.80 -1.53
CA ALA A 17 26.65 -5.55 -0.73
C ALA A 17 26.57 -4.22 0.03
N SER A 18 26.78 -4.31 1.34
CA SER A 18 27.26 -3.27 2.26
C SER A 18 26.46 -1.95 2.33
N VAL A 19 25.34 -2.00 3.03
CA VAL A 19 24.99 -0.97 4.02
C VAL A 19 25.02 -1.66 5.37
N THR A 20 25.90 -1.21 6.28
CA THR A 20 25.98 -1.74 7.64
C THR A 20 24.58 -1.73 8.26
N PRO A 21 23.99 -2.87 8.65
CA PRO A 21 22.67 -2.86 9.24
C PRO A 21 22.79 -2.22 10.62
N ILE A 22 22.13 -1.07 10.81
CA ILE A 22 21.81 -0.62 12.16
C ILE A 22 20.89 -1.69 12.74
N GLN A 23 21.38 -2.44 13.73
CA GLN A 23 20.62 -3.45 14.45
C GLN A 23 19.47 -2.78 15.23
N GLY A 24 18.36 -2.57 14.54
CA GLY A 24 17.03 -2.39 15.09
C GLY A 24 16.11 -3.14 14.15
N GLY A 25 15.53 -4.27 14.59
CA GLY A 25 14.76 -5.16 13.72
C GLY A 25 13.64 -4.39 13.03
N THR A 26 13.82 -4.04 11.75
CA THR A 26 12.82 -3.33 10.98
C THR A 26 11.60 -4.22 10.85
N ASN A 27 10.42 -3.67 11.18
CA ASN A 27 9.15 -4.40 11.12
C ASN A 27 8.62 -4.52 9.68
N LYS A 28 9.52 -4.39 8.71
CA LYS A 28 9.24 -4.41 7.28
C LYS A 28 10.03 -5.48 6.56
N VAL A 29 9.50 -5.87 5.42
CA VAL A 29 10.15 -6.72 4.43
C VAL A 29 10.30 -5.91 3.16
N GLU A 30 11.49 -5.93 2.57
CA GLU A 30 11.71 -5.36 1.26
C GLU A 30 11.29 -6.38 0.20
N LEU A 31 10.33 -6.00 -0.65
CA LEU A 31 9.83 -6.84 -1.74
C LEU A 31 10.11 -6.20 -3.10
N PRO A 32 10.40 -7.01 -4.13
CA PRO A 32 10.49 -6.52 -5.49
C PRO A 32 9.12 -5.99 -5.94
N TYR A 33 9.15 -4.85 -6.60
CA TYR A 33 8.03 -4.17 -7.20
C TYR A 33 8.28 -4.03 -8.71
N PHE A 34 7.37 -4.56 -9.50
CA PHE A 34 7.43 -4.52 -10.96
C PHE A 34 6.42 -3.49 -11.50
N PRO A 35 6.81 -2.22 -11.67
CA PRO A 35 5.91 -1.16 -12.12
C PRO A 35 5.39 -1.38 -13.56
N SER A 36 6.21 -2.01 -14.42
CA SER A 36 5.87 -2.32 -15.80
C SER A 36 5.02 -3.59 -15.95
N LEU A 37 5.06 -4.49 -14.96
CA LEU A 37 4.24 -5.69 -14.93
C LEU A 37 2.80 -5.33 -14.57
N LYS A 38 2.03 -4.95 -15.59
CA LYS A 38 0.60 -4.67 -15.50
C LYS A 38 -0.18 -5.97 -15.64
N ILE A 39 -0.64 -6.53 -14.53
CA ILE A 39 -1.46 -7.75 -14.55
C ILE A 39 -2.88 -7.36 -14.94
N ALA A 40 -3.31 -7.84 -16.10
CA ALA A 40 -4.58 -7.41 -16.64
C ALA A 40 -5.75 -7.97 -15.83
N CYS A 41 -6.55 -7.06 -15.30
CA CYS A 41 -7.92 -7.27 -14.90
C CYS A 41 -8.78 -7.01 -16.13
N GLY A 42 -8.70 -7.83 -17.18
CA GLY A 42 -9.43 -7.58 -18.42
C GLY A 42 -9.22 -8.69 -19.43
N HIS A 43 -8.75 -8.32 -20.62
CA HIS A 43 -8.13 -9.24 -21.56
C HIS A 43 -6.64 -9.36 -21.26
N PHE A 44 -6.03 -10.44 -21.70
CA PHE A 44 -4.57 -10.60 -21.68
C PHE A 44 -3.88 -9.34 -22.23
N ARG A 45 -2.94 -8.77 -21.47
CA ARG A 45 -2.13 -7.63 -21.91
C ARG A 45 -0.67 -8.01 -21.95
N THR A 46 -0.01 -7.63 -23.04
CA THR A 46 1.44 -7.65 -23.14
C THR A 46 2.04 -6.74 -22.08
N ALA A 47 2.92 -7.29 -21.27
CA ALA A 47 3.73 -6.54 -20.33
C ALA A 47 5.11 -7.18 -20.23
N ASP A 48 6.11 -6.39 -19.87
CA ASP A 48 7.45 -6.86 -19.51
C ASP A 48 7.63 -6.67 -18.01
N ALA A 49 8.18 -7.66 -17.32
CA ALA A 49 8.56 -7.51 -15.92
C ALA A 49 9.64 -6.42 -15.74
N GLY A 50 10.38 -6.01 -16.78
CA GLY A 50 11.31 -4.89 -16.70
C GLY A 50 12.39 -5.10 -15.64
N THR A 51 12.93 -4.03 -15.05
CA THR A 51 13.81 -4.11 -13.88
C THR A 51 12.98 -3.84 -12.63
N PRO A 52 13.01 -4.71 -11.60
CA PRO A 52 12.25 -4.46 -10.38
C PRO A 52 12.84 -3.26 -9.63
N GLU A 53 11.94 -2.42 -9.13
CA GLU A 53 12.20 -1.56 -8.00
C GLU A 53 11.99 -2.37 -6.70
N TYR A 54 12.28 -1.77 -5.55
CA TYR A 54 12.03 -2.40 -4.26
C TYR A 54 11.12 -1.51 -3.40
N LYS A 55 10.16 -2.14 -2.72
CA LYS A 55 9.28 -1.45 -1.77
C LYS A 55 9.32 -2.14 -0.43
N LEU A 56 9.42 -1.33 0.61
CA LEU A 56 9.28 -1.78 1.99
C LEU A 56 7.79 -1.94 2.31
N VAL A 57 7.42 -3.13 2.78
CA VAL A 57 6.05 -3.44 3.21
C VAL A 57 6.02 -3.94 4.66
N PRO A 58 4.96 -3.65 5.43
CA PRO A 58 4.86 -4.09 6.83
C PRO A 58 4.79 -5.62 6.96
N LYS A 59 5.44 -6.19 7.98
CA LYS A 59 5.42 -7.65 8.28
C LYS A 59 4.04 -8.15 8.72
N GLU A 60 3.18 -7.26 9.19
CA GLU A 60 1.78 -7.56 9.56
C GLU A 60 0.94 -8.04 8.38
N LEU A 61 1.41 -7.83 7.14
CA LEU A 61 0.75 -8.34 5.95
C LEU A 61 0.81 -9.88 5.85
N GLY A 62 1.63 -10.53 6.68
CA GLY A 62 1.71 -11.98 6.82
C GLY A 62 3.15 -12.49 6.72
N GLN A 63 3.29 -13.81 6.55
CA GLN A 63 4.59 -14.40 6.21
C GLN A 63 4.95 -14.02 4.77
N LEU A 64 5.96 -13.15 4.62
CA LEU A 64 6.46 -12.67 3.34
C LEU A 64 7.90 -13.13 3.15
N ALA A 65 8.18 -13.71 1.98
CA ALA A 65 9.49 -14.17 1.59
C ALA A 65 9.92 -13.41 0.32
N PRO A 66 11.01 -12.62 0.34
CA PRO A 66 11.45 -11.81 -0.81
C PRO A 66 11.85 -12.56 -2.06
N ASP A 67 11.92 -13.90 -2.03
CA ASP A 67 12.14 -14.82 -3.14
C ASP A 67 10.82 -15.40 -3.71
N LYS A 68 9.71 -15.26 -2.97
CA LYS A 68 8.39 -15.77 -3.35
C LYS A 68 7.35 -14.68 -3.54
N ASN A 69 7.50 -13.54 -2.86
CA ASN A 69 6.54 -12.46 -2.86
C ASN A 69 7.03 -11.28 -3.67
N PHE A 70 6.12 -10.69 -4.45
CA PHE A 70 6.39 -9.51 -5.25
C PHE A 70 5.16 -8.62 -5.32
N ILE A 71 5.38 -7.38 -5.76
CA ILE A 71 4.33 -6.38 -5.95
C ILE A 71 4.20 -6.09 -7.45
N ALA A 72 2.98 -6.03 -7.95
CA ALA A 72 2.65 -5.66 -9.31
C ALA A 72 1.49 -4.65 -9.34
N ARG A 73 1.15 -4.15 -10.53
CA ARG A 73 0.02 -3.23 -10.72
C ARG A 73 -1.14 -3.95 -11.39
N ALA A 74 -2.34 -3.78 -10.85
CA ALA A 74 -3.57 -4.14 -11.55
C ALA A 74 -3.76 -3.20 -12.76
N SER A 75 -4.26 -3.73 -13.88
CA SER A 75 -4.68 -2.90 -15.01
C SER A 75 -5.96 -3.41 -15.67
N GLY A 76 -6.96 -2.56 -15.84
CA GLY A 76 -8.29 -2.90 -16.35
C GLY A 76 -9.34 -3.04 -15.24
N ARG A 77 -10.54 -3.49 -15.62
CA ARG A 77 -11.76 -3.43 -14.80
C ARG A 77 -12.42 -4.78 -14.51
N SER A 78 -11.96 -5.90 -15.05
CA SER A 78 -12.61 -7.20 -14.85
C SER A 78 -12.65 -7.69 -13.40
N MET A 79 -11.86 -7.10 -12.51
CA MET A 79 -11.78 -7.51 -11.12
C MET A 79 -12.37 -6.46 -10.17
N ASP A 80 -12.97 -5.38 -10.69
CA ASP A 80 -13.51 -4.25 -9.91
C ASP A 80 -14.92 -4.49 -9.33
N GLY A 81 -15.47 -5.70 -9.50
CA GLY A 81 -16.76 -6.11 -8.94
C GLY A 81 -16.67 -6.90 -7.63
N GLY A 82 -17.83 -7.18 -7.03
CA GLY A 82 -17.95 -7.96 -5.80
C GLY A 82 -17.63 -7.18 -4.52
N LYS A 83 -17.42 -7.92 -3.41
CA LYS A 83 -17.19 -7.34 -2.06
C LYS A 83 -15.77 -6.80 -1.84
N SER A 84 -14.81 -7.27 -2.64
CA SER A 84 -13.39 -6.89 -2.55
C SER A 84 -12.88 -6.55 -3.95
N PRO A 85 -13.27 -5.37 -4.47
CA PRO A 85 -12.93 -4.97 -5.83
C PRO A 85 -11.43 -4.73 -5.94
N ILE A 86 -10.86 -5.16 -7.07
CA ILE A 86 -9.50 -4.84 -7.51
C ILE A 86 -9.63 -3.86 -8.67
N ARG A 87 -9.25 -2.61 -8.43
CA ARG A 87 -9.39 -1.50 -9.36
C ARG A 87 -8.14 -1.32 -10.21
N ASP A 88 -8.30 -0.69 -11.37
CA ASP A 88 -7.16 -0.29 -12.20
C ASP A 88 -6.20 0.58 -11.36
N GLY A 89 -4.91 0.24 -11.41
CA GLY A 89 -3.90 0.92 -10.61
C GLY A 89 -3.80 0.47 -9.15
N ASP A 90 -4.51 -0.57 -8.72
CA ASP A 90 -4.25 -1.15 -7.40
C ASP A 90 -2.87 -1.82 -7.35
N TYR A 91 -2.22 -1.75 -6.19
CA TYR A 91 -1.01 -2.50 -5.91
C TYR A 91 -1.39 -3.92 -5.47
N LEU A 92 -0.84 -4.92 -6.14
CA LEU A 92 -1.12 -6.33 -5.90
C LEU A 92 0.06 -6.96 -5.18
N LEU A 93 -0.16 -7.49 -3.97
CA LEU A 93 0.79 -8.38 -3.34
C LEU A 93 0.54 -9.80 -3.84
N CYS A 94 1.51 -10.34 -4.55
CA CYS A 94 1.46 -11.65 -5.16
C CYS A 94 2.45 -12.60 -4.47
N GLU A 95 2.16 -13.89 -4.56
CA GLU A 95 3.05 -14.96 -4.13
C GLU A 95 3.20 -15.98 -5.25
N LEU A 96 4.44 -16.31 -5.60
CA LEU A 96 4.75 -17.30 -6.62
C LEU A 96 4.26 -18.69 -6.20
N ILE A 97 3.70 -19.41 -7.17
CA ILE A 97 3.16 -20.76 -6.97
C ILE A 97 4.20 -21.76 -7.46
N SER A 98 4.54 -22.74 -6.62
CA SER A 98 5.33 -23.90 -7.03
C SER A 98 4.46 -24.98 -7.69
N ALA A 99 5.04 -25.82 -8.56
CA ALA A 99 4.32 -26.88 -9.27
C ALA A 99 3.53 -27.84 -8.35
N GLU A 100 3.99 -28.03 -7.11
CA GLU A 100 3.36 -28.90 -6.09
C GLU A 100 2.07 -28.32 -5.49
N SER A 101 1.83 -27.02 -5.63
CA SER A 101 0.68 -26.33 -5.03
C SER A 101 -0.58 -26.38 -5.92
N ALA A 102 -0.47 -26.93 -7.14
CA ALA A 102 -1.51 -26.88 -8.17
C ALA A 102 -2.83 -27.57 -7.78
N GLY A 103 -2.78 -28.54 -6.86
CA GLY A 103 -3.95 -29.31 -6.44
C GLY A 103 -4.98 -28.54 -5.59
N LYS A 104 -4.62 -27.39 -5.01
CA LYS A 104 -5.49 -26.59 -4.11
C LYS A 104 -5.85 -25.19 -4.64
N LEU A 105 -5.73 -24.96 -5.95
CA LEU A 105 -5.86 -23.63 -6.55
C LEU A 105 -7.31 -23.19 -6.86
N THR A 106 -8.29 -24.08 -6.70
CA THR A 106 -9.69 -23.77 -6.98
C THR A 106 -10.24 -22.77 -5.95
N GLY A 107 -10.83 -21.69 -6.44
CA GLY A 107 -11.43 -20.63 -5.64
C GLY A 107 -10.50 -19.44 -5.37
N GLU A 108 -9.19 -19.56 -5.65
CA GLU A 108 -8.22 -18.48 -5.49
C GLU A 108 -8.20 -17.53 -6.71
N ILE A 109 -7.74 -16.30 -6.48
CA ILE A 109 -7.45 -15.34 -7.56
C ILE A 109 -5.98 -15.52 -7.94
N LEU A 110 -5.74 -15.92 -9.18
CA LEU A 110 -4.41 -16.24 -9.69
C LEU A 110 -4.00 -15.29 -10.81
N ALA A 111 -2.70 -15.00 -10.86
CA ALA A 111 -2.04 -14.42 -12.00
C ALA A 111 -1.66 -15.54 -12.98
N ILE A 112 -2.09 -15.36 -14.22
CA ILE A 112 -2.00 -16.32 -15.31
C ILE A 112 -1.21 -15.65 -16.43
N GLU A 113 -0.17 -16.33 -16.88
CA GLU A 113 0.62 -15.98 -18.05
C GLU A 113 0.10 -16.77 -19.25
N ARG A 114 0.03 -16.10 -20.41
CA ARG A 114 -0.20 -16.71 -21.71
C ARG A 114 0.87 -16.21 -22.67
N GLN A 115 1.42 -17.10 -23.50
CA GLN A 115 2.21 -16.69 -24.65
C GLN A 115 1.32 -16.63 -25.88
N ASP A 116 1.38 -15.53 -26.63
CA ASP A 116 0.74 -15.44 -27.93
C ASP A 116 1.62 -16.05 -29.03
N GLU A 117 1.11 -16.03 -30.28
CA GLU A 117 1.78 -16.62 -31.44
C GLU A 117 3.10 -15.91 -31.79
N ALA A 118 3.29 -14.66 -31.35
CA ALA A 118 4.52 -13.90 -31.53
C ALA A 118 5.56 -14.19 -30.44
N GLY A 119 5.18 -14.94 -29.39
CA GLY A 119 6.02 -15.23 -28.23
C GLY A 119 5.98 -14.16 -27.15
N ASP A 120 5.09 -13.17 -27.27
CA ASP A 120 4.92 -12.13 -26.26
C ASP A 120 4.15 -12.68 -25.05
N ASN A 121 4.62 -12.32 -23.85
CA ASN A 121 3.96 -12.72 -22.62
C ASN A 121 2.81 -11.78 -22.30
N GLN A 122 1.63 -12.36 -22.08
CA GLN A 122 0.45 -11.65 -21.67
C GLN A 122 -0.02 -12.11 -20.30
N TYR A 123 -0.47 -11.18 -19.46
CA TYR A 123 -0.84 -11.47 -18.07
C TYR A 123 -2.31 -11.20 -17.79
N LEU A 124 -2.93 -12.07 -17.00
CA LEU A 124 -4.34 -12.02 -16.62
C LEU A 124 -4.52 -12.36 -15.14
N LEU A 125 -5.35 -11.60 -14.43
CA LEU A 125 -5.78 -11.90 -13.06
C LEU A 125 -7.22 -12.43 -13.06
N ARG A 126 -7.44 -13.66 -12.58
CA ARG A 126 -8.78 -14.28 -12.56
C ARG A 126 -8.97 -15.19 -11.36
N LYS A 127 -10.23 -15.32 -10.93
CA LYS A 127 -10.62 -16.38 -10.01
C LYS A 127 -10.67 -17.71 -10.76
N VAL A 128 -9.91 -18.70 -10.32
CA VAL A 128 -9.88 -20.02 -10.97
C VAL A 128 -10.92 -20.91 -10.33
N LEU A 129 -11.87 -21.39 -11.12
CA LEU A 129 -12.92 -22.33 -10.69
C LEU A 129 -12.70 -23.67 -11.38
N LYS A 130 -13.11 -24.75 -10.70
CA LYS A 130 -13.10 -26.10 -11.22
C LYS A 130 -14.45 -26.74 -10.90
N ASP A 131 -15.11 -27.29 -11.89
CA ASP A 131 -16.38 -27.99 -11.69
C ASP A 131 -16.18 -29.47 -11.30
N ALA A 132 -17.30 -30.19 -11.11
CA ALA A 132 -17.28 -31.60 -10.75
C ALA A 132 -16.74 -32.52 -11.86
N ALA A 133 -16.82 -32.10 -13.13
CA ALA A 133 -16.24 -32.80 -14.27
C ALA A 133 -14.73 -32.53 -14.42
N GLY A 134 -14.20 -31.58 -13.66
CA GLY A 134 -12.80 -31.19 -13.67
C GLY A 134 -12.46 -30.09 -14.68
N GLN A 135 -13.46 -29.50 -15.33
CA GLN A 135 -13.31 -28.39 -16.26
C GLN A 135 -12.95 -27.12 -15.49
N TYR A 136 -11.92 -26.42 -15.96
CA TYR A 136 -11.50 -25.14 -15.37
C TYR A 136 -12.19 -23.96 -16.06
N THR A 137 -12.55 -22.96 -15.25
CA THR A 137 -13.12 -21.68 -15.70
C THR A 137 -12.40 -20.53 -15.02
N LEU A 138 -12.00 -19.53 -15.80
CA LEU A 138 -11.41 -18.29 -15.29
C LEU A 138 -12.50 -17.22 -15.19
N ARG A 139 -12.90 -16.91 -13.96
CA ARG A 139 -14.00 -15.98 -13.66
C ARG A 139 -13.48 -14.60 -13.29
N ALA A 140 -14.07 -13.59 -13.91
CA ALA A 140 -13.94 -12.18 -13.53
C ALA A 140 -14.78 -11.87 -12.29
N ASN A 141 -14.36 -10.93 -11.44
CA ASN A 141 -15.23 -10.46 -10.35
C ASN A 141 -16.23 -9.40 -10.83
N ASN A 142 -15.92 -8.69 -11.91
CA ASN A 142 -16.84 -7.79 -12.58
C ASN A 142 -17.77 -8.62 -13.50
N PRO A 143 -19.10 -8.56 -13.30
CA PRO A 143 -20.07 -9.32 -14.08
C PRO A 143 -20.16 -8.93 -15.56
N ASP A 144 -19.64 -7.77 -15.95
CA ASP A 144 -19.61 -7.31 -17.35
C ASP A 144 -18.64 -8.14 -18.21
N TYR A 145 -17.83 -9.00 -17.59
CA TYR A 145 -16.84 -9.84 -18.26
C TYR A 145 -17.27 -11.30 -18.23
N ALA A 146 -17.35 -11.93 -19.40
CA ALA A 146 -17.71 -13.33 -19.52
C ALA A 146 -16.65 -14.25 -18.87
N ASP A 147 -17.13 -15.36 -18.35
CA ASP A 147 -16.29 -16.47 -17.89
C ASP A 147 -15.51 -17.08 -19.07
N LEU A 148 -14.21 -17.33 -18.86
CA LEU A 148 -13.38 -18.01 -19.85
C LEU A 148 -13.28 -19.50 -19.50
N VAL A 149 -13.90 -20.34 -20.31
CA VAL A 149 -13.77 -21.80 -20.18
C VAL A 149 -12.40 -22.21 -20.72
N VAL A 150 -11.64 -22.95 -19.92
CA VAL A 150 -10.28 -23.39 -20.27
C VAL A 150 -10.35 -24.69 -21.08
N THR A 151 -10.43 -24.58 -22.40
CA THR A 151 -10.32 -25.73 -23.30
C THR A 151 -8.92 -26.36 -23.23
N ASP A 152 -8.73 -27.57 -23.76
CA ASP A 152 -7.42 -28.23 -23.74
C ASP A 152 -6.37 -27.44 -24.54
N GLU A 153 -6.77 -26.80 -25.64
CA GLU A 153 -5.90 -25.91 -26.43
C GLU A 153 -5.49 -24.68 -25.62
N LEU A 154 -6.45 -24.04 -24.95
CA LEU A 154 -6.16 -22.88 -24.11
C LEU A 154 -5.28 -23.29 -22.93
N ARG A 155 -5.56 -24.44 -22.31
CA ARG A 155 -4.77 -24.98 -21.20
C ARG A 155 -3.29 -25.14 -21.55
N ALA A 156 -2.98 -25.56 -22.77
CA ALA A 156 -1.60 -25.70 -23.23
C ALA A 156 -0.84 -24.36 -23.31
N GLN A 157 -1.56 -23.25 -23.48
CA GLN A 157 -1.00 -21.89 -23.57
C GLN A 157 -0.96 -21.15 -22.23
N LEU A 158 -1.69 -21.63 -21.22
CA LEU A 158 -1.82 -20.96 -19.93
C LEU A 158 -0.84 -21.52 -18.89
N ARG A 159 -0.21 -20.61 -18.16
CA ARG A 159 0.59 -20.93 -16.98
C ARG A 159 0.15 -20.08 -15.80
N THR A 160 -0.38 -20.72 -14.76
CA THR A 160 -0.50 -20.08 -13.45
C THR A 160 0.90 -19.92 -12.86
N PHE A 161 1.23 -18.71 -12.38
CA PHE A 161 2.57 -18.45 -11.85
C PHE A 161 2.56 -17.77 -10.48
N ALA A 162 1.47 -17.07 -10.12
CA ALA A 162 1.34 -16.45 -8.80
C ALA A 162 -0.10 -16.45 -8.31
N ARG A 163 -0.29 -16.45 -6.99
CA ARG A 163 -1.56 -16.20 -6.32
C ARG A 163 -1.61 -14.78 -5.80
N LEU A 164 -2.77 -14.14 -5.87
CA LEU A 164 -3.01 -12.87 -5.20
C LEU A 164 -3.15 -13.12 -3.70
N LYS A 165 -2.27 -12.51 -2.90
CA LYS A 165 -2.39 -12.53 -1.44
C LYS A 165 -3.37 -11.47 -0.96
N ARG A 166 -3.24 -10.24 -1.50
CA ARG A 166 -4.12 -9.10 -1.21
C ARG A 166 -3.85 -7.92 -2.14
N VAL A 167 -4.81 -7.01 -2.20
CA VAL A 167 -4.57 -5.63 -2.64
C VAL A 167 -3.93 -4.84 -1.50
N LEU A 168 -2.90 -4.07 -1.81
CA LEU A 168 -2.21 -3.17 -0.87
C LEU A 168 -2.84 -1.79 -0.91
N ASP A 169 -2.92 -1.15 0.26
CA ASP A 169 -3.31 0.26 0.37
C ASP A 169 -2.32 1.13 -0.45
N PRO A 170 -2.78 1.91 -1.45
CA PRO A 170 -1.92 2.78 -2.23
C PRO A 170 -1.10 3.75 -1.37
N LEU A 171 -1.69 4.26 -0.28
CA LEU A 171 -1.00 5.17 0.63
C LEU A 171 0.15 4.45 1.34
N ALA A 172 -0.03 3.19 1.76
CA ALA A 172 1.06 2.41 2.37
C ALA A 172 2.29 2.28 1.44
N MET A 173 2.09 2.32 0.11
CA MET A 173 3.18 2.29 -0.88
C MET A 173 3.87 3.65 -1.11
N MET A 174 3.38 4.70 -0.46
CA MET A 174 3.87 6.09 -0.55
C MET A 174 4.61 6.53 0.72
N VAL A 175 4.79 5.67 1.72
CA VAL A 175 5.54 6.00 2.93
C VAL A 175 6.97 6.43 2.56
N GLY A 176 7.42 7.55 3.14
CA GLY A 176 8.70 8.19 2.85
C GLY A 176 8.67 9.17 1.66
N GLN A 177 7.59 9.21 0.87
CA GLN A 177 7.47 10.18 -0.22
C GLN A 177 7.12 11.58 0.30
N ARG A 178 7.57 12.59 -0.44
CA ARG A 178 7.39 14.02 -0.13
C ARG A 178 6.28 14.58 -1.01
N PHE A 179 5.35 15.32 -0.42
CA PHE A 179 4.20 15.93 -1.09
C PHE A 179 4.11 17.42 -0.76
N MET A 180 3.85 18.27 -1.76
CA MET A 180 3.41 19.63 -1.45
C MET A 180 2.03 19.55 -0.79
N ARG A 181 1.67 20.54 0.02
CA ARG A 181 0.38 20.54 0.73
C ARG A 181 -0.80 20.39 -0.23
N GLU A 182 -0.74 21.07 -1.38
CA GLU A 182 -1.75 21.00 -2.44
C GLU A 182 -1.89 19.61 -3.07
N ASP A 183 -0.85 18.77 -3.00
CA ASP A 183 -0.84 17.41 -3.55
C ASP A 183 -1.36 16.34 -2.57
N ILE A 184 -1.54 16.68 -1.29
CA ILE A 184 -2.04 15.75 -0.27
C ILE A 184 -3.54 15.43 -0.44
N PRO A 185 -4.46 16.41 -0.60
CA PRO A 185 -5.88 16.12 -0.76
C PRO A 185 -6.22 15.10 -1.86
N PRO A 186 -5.64 15.17 -3.07
CA PRO A 186 -5.90 14.19 -4.13
C PRO A 186 -5.59 12.74 -3.73
N LEU A 187 -4.66 12.50 -2.80
CA LEU A 187 -4.37 11.17 -2.29
C LEU A 187 -5.56 10.53 -1.54
N PHE A 188 -6.49 11.36 -1.07
CA PHE A 188 -7.72 10.99 -0.40
C PHE A 188 -8.97 11.24 -1.25
N GLY A 189 -8.80 11.44 -2.57
CA GLY A 189 -9.92 11.76 -3.47
C GLY A 189 -10.56 13.13 -3.19
N GLN A 190 -9.83 14.04 -2.55
CA GLN A 190 -10.30 15.39 -2.23
C GLN A 190 -9.63 16.43 -3.13
N GLU A 191 -10.30 17.57 -3.31
CA GLU A 191 -9.69 18.76 -3.91
C GLU A 191 -9.06 19.66 -2.84
N PHE A 192 -7.98 20.36 -3.22
CA PHE A 192 -7.35 21.32 -2.33
C PHE A 192 -8.29 22.50 -2.07
N ASN A 193 -8.58 22.75 -0.80
CA ASN A 193 -9.29 23.95 -0.38
C ASN A 193 -8.56 24.62 0.81
N PRO A 194 -8.21 25.91 0.71
CA PRO A 194 -7.45 26.59 1.77
C PRO A 194 -8.14 26.59 3.13
N GLY A 195 -9.49 26.63 3.16
CA GLY A 195 -10.27 26.67 4.40
C GLY A 195 -10.07 25.45 5.31
N SER A 196 -9.89 24.26 4.72
CA SER A 196 -9.69 23.02 5.49
C SER A 196 -8.21 22.63 5.57
N TRP A 197 -7.46 22.79 4.49
CA TRP A 197 -6.12 22.24 4.35
C TRP A 197 -4.99 23.13 4.90
N ASN A 198 -5.32 24.36 5.34
CA ASN A 198 -4.40 25.18 6.15
C ASN A 198 -4.37 24.78 7.64
N SER A 199 -5.27 23.88 8.07
CA SER A 199 -5.25 23.27 9.41
C SER A 199 -4.12 22.24 9.55
N GLY A 200 -3.60 22.04 10.76
CA GLY A 200 -2.68 20.93 11.06
C GLY A 200 -3.37 19.60 11.33
N HIS A 201 -4.69 19.62 11.59
CA HIS A 201 -5.52 18.42 11.75
C HIS A 201 -6.77 18.58 10.88
N ILE A 202 -6.88 17.71 9.88
CA ILE A 202 -7.99 17.62 8.94
C ILE A 202 -8.77 16.35 9.25
N VAL A 203 -10.10 16.45 9.26
CA VAL A 203 -11.02 15.30 9.39
C VAL A 203 -11.84 15.25 8.12
N LEU A 204 -11.70 14.17 7.36
CA LEU A 204 -12.44 13.90 6.15
C LEU A 204 -13.63 13.00 6.49
N ARG A 205 -14.77 13.26 5.87
CA ARG A 205 -15.98 12.42 6.00
C ARG A 205 -16.12 11.41 4.88
N ASP A 206 -15.38 11.61 3.80
CA ASP A 206 -15.27 10.69 2.68
C ASP A 206 -13.88 10.92 2.05
N PRO A 207 -12.93 9.98 2.16
CA PRO A 207 -12.99 8.81 3.02
C PRO A 207 -13.00 9.23 4.50
N GLU A 208 -13.65 8.46 5.37
CA GLU A 208 -13.71 8.72 6.82
C GLU A 208 -12.34 8.55 7.49
N VAL A 209 -11.46 9.55 7.36
CA VAL A 209 -10.07 9.49 7.83
C VAL A 209 -9.63 10.81 8.46
N HIS A 210 -8.57 10.73 9.24
CA HIS A 210 -7.89 11.89 9.80
C HIS A 210 -6.55 12.10 9.09
N VAL A 211 -6.21 13.34 8.79
CA VAL A 211 -4.91 13.73 8.23
C VAL A 211 -4.23 14.72 9.16
N LEU A 212 -3.05 14.37 9.64
CA LEU A 212 -2.20 15.23 10.49
C LEU A 212 -1.06 15.80 9.66
N LEU A 213 -1.04 17.13 9.54
CA LEU A 213 0.04 17.90 8.93
C LEU A 213 0.87 18.56 10.03
N VAL A 214 2.04 17.99 10.32
CA VAL A 214 2.88 18.38 11.44
C VAL A 214 4.15 19.09 10.96
N THR A 215 4.51 20.18 11.62
CA THR A 215 5.79 20.86 11.42
C THR A 215 6.57 20.81 12.74
N LEU A 216 7.77 20.23 12.73
CA LEU A 216 8.59 20.05 13.93
C LEU A 216 9.14 21.39 14.43
N ASN A 217 9.84 22.11 13.57
CA ASN A 217 10.45 23.40 13.88
C ASN A 217 9.59 24.55 13.39
N GLN A 218 8.73 25.05 14.27
CA GLN A 218 7.98 26.27 14.01
C GLN A 218 8.92 27.48 14.19
N GLN A 219 9.47 28.00 13.09
CA GLN A 219 10.32 29.20 13.12
C GLN A 219 9.61 30.37 13.84
N GLY A 220 10.37 31.13 14.64
CA GLY A 220 9.89 32.33 15.34
C GLY A 220 9.18 32.08 16.67
N LYS A 221 9.26 30.87 17.24
CA LYS A 221 8.62 30.50 18.51
C LYS A 221 9.66 30.17 19.61
N THR A 222 9.29 30.41 20.86
CA THR A 222 10.11 30.17 22.07
C THR A 222 10.63 28.73 22.13
N VAL A 223 11.72 28.50 22.89
CA VAL A 223 12.39 27.19 23.03
C VAL A 223 11.40 26.08 23.43
N ASP A 224 10.41 26.37 24.27
CA ASP A 224 9.35 25.42 24.69
C ASP A 224 8.48 24.89 23.55
N LEU A 225 8.23 25.69 22.51
CA LEU A 225 7.35 25.29 21.40
C LEU A 225 8.02 24.31 20.42
N ARG A 226 9.34 24.10 20.55
CA ARG A 226 10.10 23.10 19.76
C ARG A 226 9.91 21.67 20.28
N TYR A 227 9.46 21.50 21.52
CA TYR A 227 9.27 20.17 22.13
C TYR A 227 7.86 19.60 21.94
N LEU A 228 6.94 20.37 21.34
CA LEU A 228 5.54 19.99 21.19
C LEU A 228 5.31 18.82 20.24
N ASN A 229 6.13 18.73 19.18
CA ASN A 229 6.06 17.66 18.21
C ASN A 229 7.45 17.10 18.03
N ARG A 230 7.65 15.82 18.32
CA ARG A 230 8.97 15.20 18.27
C ARG A 230 8.87 13.70 18.07
N TRP A 231 9.89 13.14 17.45
CA TRP A 231 10.14 11.71 17.51
C TRP A 231 10.52 11.34 18.94
N VAL A 232 9.86 10.32 19.48
CA VAL A 232 10.25 9.69 20.75
C VAL A 232 11.31 8.63 20.45
N ASP A 233 11.08 7.85 19.40
CA ASP A 233 12.03 6.91 18.79
C ASP A 233 11.67 6.68 17.31
N VAL A 234 12.20 5.62 16.71
CA VAL A 234 11.99 5.27 15.29
C VAL A 234 10.54 4.86 14.95
N ARG A 235 9.73 4.42 15.92
CA ARG A 235 8.33 4.00 15.72
C ARG A 235 7.33 4.85 16.51
N HIS A 236 7.77 5.69 17.42
CA HIS A 236 6.89 6.49 18.26
C HIS A 236 7.02 7.98 17.99
N PHE A 237 5.89 8.64 17.79
CA PHE A 237 5.81 10.08 17.56
C PHE A 237 4.95 10.76 18.61
N HIS A 238 5.50 11.80 19.22
CA HIS A 238 4.78 12.65 20.15
C HIS A 238 4.20 13.85 19.40
N TRP A 239 2.92 14.09 19.58
CA TRP A 239 2.18 15.18 18.94
C TRP A 239 1.31 15.92 19.95
N GLN A 240 1.33 17.25 19.92
CA GLN A 240 0.40 18.07 20.67
C GLN A 240 -0.73 18.57 19.77
N THR A 241 -1.97 18.37 20.23
CA THR A 241 -3.17 18.88 19.54
C THR A 241 -3.15 20.40 19.40
N GLN A 242 -3.78 20.91 18.34
CA GLN A 242 -4.02 22.35 18.20
C GLN A 242 -5.23 22.79 19.05
N ASN A 243 -5.20 24.06 19.48
CA ASN A 243 -6.28 24.74 20.22
C ASN A 243 -6.61 24.07 21.58
N GLN A 244 -7.81 24.33 22.11
CA GLN A 244 -8.34 23.75 23.34
C GLN A 244 -8.95 22.34 23.14
N THR A 245 -8.37 21.52 22.26
CA THR A 245 -8.88 20.16 22.01
C THR A 245 -8.70 19.31 23.26
N SER A 246 -9.80 18.86 23.88
CA SER A 246 -9.79 18.03 25.09
C SER A 246 -10.16 16.58 24.81
N PRO A 247 -9.79 15.63 25.71
CA PRO A 247 -10.14 14.21 25.57
C PRO A 247 -11.66 14.00 25.45
N ASN A 248 -12.44 14.88 26.06
CA ASN A 248 -13.91 14.81 26.08
C ASN A 248 -14.58 15.52 24.89
N SER A 249 -13.84 16.34 24.14
CA SER A 249 -14.34 16.99 22.93
C SER A 249 -14.54 15.97 21.80
N SER A 250 -15.45 16.23 20.87
CA SER A 250 -15.71 15.32 19.74
C SER A 250 -14.42 15.02 18.95
N ARG A 251 -13.53 16.01 18.78
CA ARG A 251 -12.26 15.85 18.08
C ARG A 251 -11.26 15.01 18.89
N GLY A 252 -11.16 15.22 20.20
CA GLY A 252 -10.30 14.42 21.07
C GLY A 252 -10.76 12.96 21.14
N LYS A 253 -12.07 12.73 21.28
CA LYS A 253 -12.65 11.38 21.24
C LYS A 253 -12.36 10.67 19.93
N ALA A 254 -12.53 11.34 18.79
CA ALA A 254 -12.25 10.75 17.49
C ALA A 254 -10.78 10.33 17.33
N ILE A 255 -9.83 11.02 17.99
CA ILE A 255 -8.42 10.61 18.02
C ILE A 255 -8.21 9.41 18.96
N ILE A 256 -8.78 9.43 20.17
CA ILE A 256 -8.59 8.36 21.17
C ILE A 256 -9.25 7.06 20.71
N GLU A 257 -10.43 7.14 20.10
CA GLU A 257 -11.27 6.00 19.73
C GLU A 257 -11.06 5.58 18.26
N GLN A 258 -10.02 6.11 17.59
CA GLN A 258 -9.82 5.98 16.14
C GLN A 258 -9.87 4.53 15.61
N GLU A 259 -9.25 3.57 16.32
CA GLU A 259 -9.21 2.17 15.89
C GLU A 259 -10.59 1.51 16.05
N LYS A 260 -11.30 1.82 17.14
CA LYS A 260 -12.64 1.30 17.39
C LYS A 260 -13.66 1.84 16.39
N ALA A 261 -13.50 3.10 15.99
CA ALA A 261 -14.37 3.76 15.02
C ALA A 261 -13.98 3.47 13.56
N GLY A 262 -12.85 2.79 13.30
CA GLY A 262 -12.35 2.57 11.94
C GLY A 262 -11.91 3.85 11.22
N LEU A 263 -11.48 4.87 11.97
CA LEU A 263 -11.08 6.19 11.48
C LEU A 263 -9.55 6.33 11.47
N PRO A 264 -8.84 5.85 10.44
CA PRO A 264 -7.38 5.88 10.45
C PRO A 264 -6.83 7.31 10.48
N ILE A 265 -5.77 7.54 11.25
CA ILE A 265 -4.99 8.77 11.24
C ILE A 265 -3.74 8.60 10.37
N HIS A 266 -3.61 9.45 9.35
CA HIS A 266 -2.46 9.53 8.45
C HIS A 266 -1.53 10.68 8.84
N LEU A 267 -0.23 10.40 8.96
CA LEU A 267 0.75 11.36 9.48
C LEU A 267 1.68 11.88 8.37
N PHE A 268 1.70 13.20 8.21
CA PHE A 268 2.58 13.93 7.30
C PHE A 268 3.43 14.91 8.10
N ILE A 269 4.75 14.83 8.00
CA ILE A 269 5.69 15.64 8.78
C ILE A 269 6.61 16.43 7.86
N ARG A 270 6.92 17.66 8.24
CA ARG A 270 8.04 18.42 7.69
C ARG A 270 8.86 19.06 8.81
N ASP A 271 10.14 19.27 8.57
CA ASP A 271 11.00 19.89 9.57
C ASP A 271 10.68 21.37 9.73
N HIS A 272 10.60 22.10 8.63
CA HIS A 272 10.40 23.55 8.61
C HIS A 272 9.23 23.94 7.71
N ARG A 273 8.74 25.17 7.83
CA ARG A 273 7.71 25.69 6.92
C ARG A 273 8.26 26.00 5.52
N LEU A 274 9.53 26.36 5.45
CA LEU A 274 10.22 26.76 4.24
C LEU A 274 11.49 25.93 4.05
N GLU A 275 11.80 25.61 2.80
CA GLU A 275 13.03 24.97 2.33
C GLU A 275 13.53 25.79 1.14
N HIS A 276 14.76 26.31 1.23
CA HIS A 276 15.34 27.22 0.22
C HIS A 276 14.44 28.42 -0.16
N GLY A 277 13.75 29.01 0.83
CA GLY A 277 12.88 30.18 0.62
C GLY A 277 11.51 29.87 -0.01
N LYS A 278 11.20 28.59 -0.30
CA LYS A 278 9.90 28.14 -0.82
C LYS A 278 9.18 27.28 0.21
N ALA A 279 7.88 27.05 0.03
CA ALA A 279 7.12 26.15 0.88
C ALA A 279 7.76 24.76 0.92
N ALA A 280 8.02 24.25 2.13
CA ALA A 280 8.60 22.92 2.29
C ALA A 280 7.49 21.84 2.17
N PRO A 281 7.75 20.75 1.41
CA PRO A 281 6.83 19.63 1.30
C PRO A 281 6.78 18.82 2.62
N PHE A 282 5.73 18.03 2.78
CA PHE A 282 5.60 17.08 3.88
C PHE A 282 6.00 15.68 3.43
N THR A 283 6.75 14.97 4.28
CA THR A 283 7.01 13.54 4.14
C THR A 283 5.85 12.76 4.74
N TYR A 284 5.31 11.79 4.00
CA TYR A 284 4.29 10.88 4.51
C TYR A 284 4.92 9.76 5.33
N HIS A 285 4.45 9.55 6.56
CA HIS A 285 5.00 8.57 7.51
C HIS A 285 4.08 7.37 7.75
N GLY A 286 2.98 7.25 6.99
CA GLY A 286 2.04 6.15 7.18
C GLY A 286 0.92 6.48 8.16
N ARG A 287 0.18 5.43 8.53
CA ARG A 287 -0.85 5.49 9.56
C ARG A 287 -0.24 5.38 10.95
N VAL A 288 -0.94 5.97 11.91
CA VAL A 288 -0.58 5.91 13.32
C VAL A 288 -1.66 5.27 14.17
N ARG A 289 -1.24 4.64 15.26
CA ARG A 289 -2.07 4.15 16.35
C ARG A 289 -1.93 5.08 17.55
N TYR A 290 -3.06 5.56 18.07
CA TYR A 290 -3.11 6.22 19.38
C TYR A 290 -2.65 5.25 20.47
N LEU A 291 -1.69 5.67 21.30
CA LEU A 291 -1.25 4.88 22.46
C LEU A 291 -1.78 5.45 23.77
N LYS A 292 -1.47 6.72 24.04
CA LYS A 292 -1.82 7.40 25.28
C LYS A 292 -1.84 8.91 25.08
N HIS A 293 -2.45 9.62 26.01
CA HIS A 293 -2.35 11.07 26.12
C HIS A 293 -2.11 11.53 27.55
N THR A 294 -1.61 12.76 27.66
CA THR A 294 -1.58 13.56 28.89
C THR A 294 -2.11 14.96 28.60
N GLY A 295 -2.41 15.72 29.67
CA GLY A 295 -3.02 17.03 29.53
C GLY A 295 -4.48 16.96 29.11
N SER A 296 -5.10 18.13 28.97
CA SER A 296 -6.49 18.25 28.56
C SER A 296 -6.62 19.24 27.43
N GLN A 297 -6.30 20.53 27.62
CA GLN A 297 -6.44 21.56 26.59
C GLN A 297 -5.14 22.38 26.51
N PRO A 298 -4.17 22.00 25.65
CA PRO A 298 -4.22 20.92 24.66
C PRO A 298 -3.91 19.53 25.24
N MET A 299 -4.29 18.48 24.50
CA MET A 299 -3.80 17.12 24.70
C MET A 299 -2.41 16.95 24.08
N SER A 300 -1.54 16.24 24.80
CA SER A 300 -0.26 15.73 24.30
C SER A 300 -0.38 14.21 24.11
N ILE A 301 -0.14 13.72 22.90
CA ILE A 301 -0.49 12.37 22.46
C ILE A 301 0.76 11.64 21.98
N ASP A 302 0.93 10.39 22.41
CA ASP A 302 1.93 9.49 21.84
C ASP A 302 1.25 8.55 20.84
N PHE A 303 1.83 8.49 19.65
CA PHE A 303 1.41 7.64 18.55
C PHE A 303 2.47 6.57 18.26
N GLU A 304 2.03 5.35 17.91
CA GLU A 304 2.85 4.32 17.27
C GLU A 304 2.65 4.37 15.76
N LEU A 305 3.72 4.33 14.97
CA LEU A 305 3.64 4.24 13.52
C LEU A 305 3.45 2.77 13.10
N LEU A 306 2.43 2.55 12.25
CA LEU A 306 2.04 1.22 11.78
C LEU A 306 2.77 0.79 10.52
N ASP A 307 3.17 1.77 9.69
CA ASP A 307 3.77 1.51 8.39
C ASP A 307 5.28 1.89 8.39
N VAL A 308 6.00 1.73 9.52
CA VAL A 308 7.44 2.06 9.71
C VAL A 308 8.33 0.86 9.98
#